data_AF-A0A380W9H7-F1
#
_entry.id   AF-A0A380W9H7-F1
#
_cell.length_a   1.000
_cell.length_b   1.000
_cell.length_c   1.000
_cell.angle_alpha   90.00
_cell.angle_beta   90.00
_cell.angle_gamma   90.00
#
_symmetry.space_group_name_H-M   'P 1'
#
loop_
_entity.id
_entity.type
_entity.pdbx_description
1 polymer ?
#
loop_
_entity_poly.entity_id
_entity_poly.type
_entity_poly.pdbx_seq_one_letter_code
_entity_poly.pdbx_strand_id
1 'polypeptide(L)'
;MSVVVEMQNRNSDAQQIAAELMRKARAAQEIFAEADQARTDEAVRAIAWSLYKPEHAKELAELAVKDTGLGNVPDKIMKKQRKTFGTLRDMLRAKTVGEIERDVKRGIVKFAKPIGVVGAITPSTNPGATPVNKALMAIKGRNAIIIAPSPLGLHTTEMVVNYMRDALDQIGLPKDLVQILPSPITKETTQALMEAVDLVVITGSQDNVRRGYSSGTPAIGVGAGNVPVIIDETADFDSAAQKICASKTFDNSTSCSSENSVVIVDACYDKAIAALKKAGAFLVDPASKAKVVGELWKNGKLNRHLIARDMSILAEAFGLPDEAAKSKFLLVEETGIGRDYPLSGEKLSLVLTVYRAKDFEAAKNTVHKILNHQGKGHSMGLHTTKLERARELAEELPVVRVLVNFAHTFGNGGGFDSGLEFTLTMGCGSWQKNSISENLNYKHFINVTHLVTPIPEDKPSEEELFGPHWARYGK
;
A
#
# COMPACT_ATOMS: atom_id res chain seq x y z
N MET A 1 31.84 -1.36 -29.48
CA MET A 1 31.44 0.02 -29.83
C MET A 1 29.91 0.17 -30.02
N SER A 2 29.21 -0.78 -30.64
CA SER A 2 27.75 -0.65 -30.92
C SER A 2 26.84 -0.61 -29.67
N VAL A 3 27.06 -1.49 -28.67
CA VAL A 3 26.18 -1.59 -27.48
C VAL A 3 26.24 -0.34 -26.60
N VAL A 4 27.41 0.27 -26.45
CA VAL A 4 27.60 1.48 -25.62
C VAL A 4 26.90 2.68 -26.26
N VAL A 5 27.02 2.84 -27.59
CA VAL A 5 26.34 3.90 -28.34
C VAL A 5 24.81 3.71 -28.30
N GLU A 6 24.34 2.47 -28.41
CA GLU A 6 22.90 2.17 -28.33
C GLU A 6 22.33 2.44 -26.93
N MET A 7 23.07 2.11 -25.87
CA MET A 7 22.69 2.46 -24.48
C MET A 7 22.71 3.98 -24.25
N GLN A 8 23.70 4.70 -24.80
CA GLN A 8 23.77 6.16 -24.70
C GLN A 8 22.59 6.82 -25.42
N ASN A 9 22.20 6.34 -26.60
CA ASN A 9 21.06 6.86 -27.35
C ASN A 9 19.73 6.61 -26.61
N ARG A 10 19.51 5.41 -26.08
CA ARG A 10 18.29 5.10 -25.29
C ARG A 10 18.16 5.96 -24.04
N ASN A 11 19.28 6.24 -23.36
CA ASN A 11 19.28 7.15 -22.21
C ASN A 11 18.98 8.59 -22.61
N SER A 12 19.51 9.06 -23.75
CA SER A 12 19.19 10.39 -24.29
C SER A 12 17.69 10.51 -24.59
N ASP A 13 17.10 9.51 -25.24
CA ASP A 13 15.67 9.51 -25.56
C ASP A 13 14.79 9.51 -24.29
N ALA A 14 15.17 8.71 -23.28
CA ALA A 14 14.47 8.67 -22.00
C ALA A 14 14.48 10.03 -21.29
N GLN A 15 15.62 10.73 -21.30
CA GLN A 15 15.74 12.07 -20.69
C GLN A 15 14.94 13.12 -21.46
N GLN A 16 14.90 13.04 -22.80
CA GLN A 16 14.06 13.94 -23.62
C GLN A 16 12.56 13.74 -23.35
N ILE A 17 12.11 12.49 -23.22
CA ILE A 17 10.72 12.17 -22.85
C ILE A 17 10.37 12.76 -21.48
N ALA A 18 11.23 12.56 -20.48
CA ALA A 18 11.02 13.11 -19.15
C ALA A 18 10.98 14.64 -19.14
N ALA A 19 11.89 15.29 -19.87
CA ALA A 19 11.95 16.75 -19.99
C ALA A 19 10.68 17.33 -20.61
N GLU A 20 10.13 16.72 -21.66
CA GLU A 20 8.90 17.18 -22.32
C GLU A 20 7.67 17.02 -21.43
N LEU A 21 7.54 15.88 -20.72
CA LEU A 21 6.48 15.67 -19.73
C LEU A 21 6.56 16.69 -18.59
N MET A 22 7.78 16.95 -18.08
CA MET A 22 8.02 17.95 -17.04
C MET A 22 7.64 19.35 -17.50
N ARG A 23 7.98 19.74 -18.73
CA ARG A 23 7.63 21.05 -19.29
C ARG A 23 6.12 21.27 -19.28
N LYS A 24 5.35 20.28 -19.77
CA LYS A 24 3.88 20.32 -19.77
C LYS A 24 3.30 20.32 -18.35
N ALA A 25 3.86 19.48 -17.47
CA ALA A 25 3.40 19.36 -16.09
C ALA A 25 3.61 20.67 -15.32
N ARG A 26 4.78 21.30 -15.46
CA ARG A 26 5.08 22.58 -14.80
C ARG A 26 4.16 23.69 -15.29
N ALA A 27 3.96 23.82 -16.60
CA ALA A 27 3.04 24.82 -17.15
C ALA A 27 1.60 24.63 -16.63
N ALA A 28 1.11 23.40 -16.55
CA ALA A 28 -0.19 23.09 -15.98
C ALA A 28 -0.26 23.36 -14.46
N GLN A 29 0.78 23.00 -13.73
CA GLN A 29 0.87 23.18 -12.28
C GLN A 29 0.94 24.65 -11.89
N GLU A 30 1.67 25.48 -12.63
CA GLU A 30 1.75 26.93 -12.39
C GLU A 30 0.36 27.59 -12.48
N ILE A 31 -0.45 27.22 -13.49
CA ILE A 31 -1.84 27.69 -13.60
C ILE A 31 -2.67 27.22 -12.41
N PHE A 32 -2.51 25.96 -11.99
CA PHE A 32 -3.31 25.38 -10.91
C PHE A 32 -2.86 25.79 -9.50
N ALA A 33 -1.63 26.29 -9.33
CA ALA A 33 -1.11 26.76 -8.05
C ALA A 33 -1.96 27.92 -7.49
N GLU A 34 -2.56 28.73 -8.36
CA GLU A 34 -3.44 29.85 -8.05
C GLU A 34 -4.87 29.42 -7.65
N ALA A 35 -5.21 28.13 -7.77
CA ALA A 35 -6.52 27.64 -7.38
C ALA A 35 -6.76 27.80 -5.87
N ASP A 36 -7.95 28.29 -5.50
CA ASP A 36 -8.39 28.31 -4.12
C ASP A 36 -8.76 26.89 -3.62
N GLN A 37 -9.14 26.78 -2.34
CA GLN A 37 -9.51 25.49 -1.75
C GLN A 37 -10.73 24.86 -2.44
N ALA A 38 -11.74 25.66 -2.80
CA ALA A 38 -12.98 25.17 -3.39
C ALA A 38 -12.72 24.60 -4.80
N ARG A 39 -11.90 25.30 -5.59
CA ARG A 39 -11.48 24.88 -6.92
C ARG A 39 -10.56 23.66 -6.88
N THR A 40 -9.68 23.58 -5.88
CA THR A 40 -8.88 22.38 -5.62
C THR A 40 -9.78 21.18 -5.31
N ASP A 41 -10.80 21.37 -4.47
CA ASP A 41 -11.74 20.31 -4.09
C ASP A 41 -12.64 19.87 -5.24
N GLU A 42 -13.01 20.79 -6.14
CA GLU A 42 -13.71 20.49 -7.38
C GLU A 42 -12.88 19.58 -8.29
N ALA A 43 -11.58 19.88 -8.47
CA ALA A 43 -10.66 19.03 -9.24
C ALA A 43 -10.55 17.61 -8.67
N VAL A 44 -10.43 17.50 -7.35
CA VAL A 44 -10.40 16.22 -6.64
C VAL A 44 -11.71 15.44 -6.86
N ARG A 45 -12.87 16.11 -6.79
CA ARG A 45 -14.17 15.47 -7.08
C ARG A 45 -14.26 14.97 -8.52
N ALA A 46 -13.84 15.78 -9.50
CA ALA A 46 -13.87 15.41 -10.91
C ALA A 46 -13.01 14.17 -11.20
N ILE A 47 -11.78 14.14 -10.68
CA ILE A 47 -10.87 12.99 -10.80
C ILE A 47 -11.42 11.76 -10.08
N ALA A 48 -12.02 11.92 -8.89
CA ALA A 48 -12.60 10.78 -8.18
C ALA A 48 -13.77 10.18 -8.97
N TRP A 49 -14.64 11.03 -9.53
CA TRP A 49 -15.79 10.59 -10.32
C TRP A 49 -15.39 9.86 -11.60
N SER A 50 -14.27 10.27 -12.23
CA SER A 50 -13.79 9.67 -13.48
C SER A 50 -13.46 8.17 -13.35
N LEU A 51 -13.12 7.68 -12.15
CA LEU A 51 -12.96 6.26 -11.84
C LEU A 51 -14.17 5.66 -11.12
N TYR A 52 -14.80 6.40 -10.20
CA TYR A 52 -15.83 5.86 -9.31
C TYR A 52 -17.11 5.46 -10.06
N LYS A 53 -17.45 6.15 -11.15
CA LYS A 53 -18.68 5.88 -11.89
C LYS A 53 -18.75 4.43 -12.39
N PRO A 54 -19.90 3.74 -12.27
CA PRO A 54 -19.99 2.29 -12.41
C PRO A 54 -19.43 1.73 -13.73
N GLU A 55 -19.67 2.43 -14.83
CA GLU A 55 -19.28 2.00 -16.18
C GLU A 55 -17.75 1.97 -16.31
N HIS A 56 -17.07 3.04 -15.89
CA HIS A 56 -15.61 3.12 -15.91
C HIS A 56 -14.97 2.15 -14.91
N ALA A 57 -15.54 2.02 -13.71
CA ALA A 57 -15.03 1.08 -12.71
C ALA A 57 -15.07 -0.37 -13.24
N LYS A 58 -16.13 -0.73 -13.95
CA LYS A 58 -16.31 -2.02 -14.62
C LYS A 58 -15.33 -2.21 -15.77
N GLU A 59 -15.29 -1.28 -16.72
CA GLU A 59 -14.41 -1.37 -17.89
C GLU A 59 -12.94 -1.51 -17.49
N LEU A 60 -12.47 -0.68 -16.55
CA LEU A 60 -11.11 -0.76 -16.01
C LEU A 60 -10.86 -2.01 -15.15
N ALA A 61 -11.89 -2.67 -14.63
CA ALA A 61 -11.74 -3.95 -13.93
C ALA A 61 -11.57 -5.11 -14.92
N GLU A 62 -12.39 -5.15 -15.95
CA GLU A 62 -12.32 -6.12 -17.04
C GLU A 62 -10.97 -6.02 -17.77
N LEU A 63 -10.56 -4.79 -18.13
CA LEU A 63 -9.27 -4.56 -18.77
C LEU A 63 -8.09 -4.96 -17.87
N ALA A 64 -8.13 -4.63 -16.57
CA ALA A 64 -7.06 -5.00 -15.65
C ALA A 64 -6.89 -6.52 -15.52
N VAL A 65 -7.99 -7.27 -15.42
CA VAL A 65 -7.93 -8.74 -15.37
C VAL A 65 -7.42 -9.30 -16.69
N LYS A 66 -7.87 -8.76 -17.82
CA LYS A 66 -7.41 -9.17 -19.16
C LYS A 66 -5.91 -8.93 -19.36
N ASP A 67 -5.41 -7.75 -19.02
CA ASP A 67 -4.00 -7.38 -19.23
C ASP A 67 -3.05 -8.16 -18.31
N THR A 68 -3.46 -8.33 -17.04
CA THR A 68 -2.54 -8.83 -15.99
C THR A 68 -2.73 -10.31 -15.68
N GLY A 69 -3.94 -10.83 -15.90
CA GLY A 69 -4.38 -12.14 -15.40
C GLY A 69 -4.52 -12.23 -13.88
N LEU A 70 -4.43 -11.12 -13.15
CA LEU A 70 -4.41 -11.12 -11.68
C LEU A 70 -5.78 -10.77 -11.11
N GLY A 71 -6.26 -11.57 -10.17
CA GLY A 71 -7.49 -11.31 -9.44
C GLY A 71 -8.76 -11.47 -10.27
N ASN A 72 -9.85 -10.83 -9.86
CA ASN A 72 -11.16 -11.01 -10.47
C ASN A 72 -11.91 -9.67 -10.67
N VAL A 73 -12.85 -9.64 -11.62
CA VAL A 73 -13.55 -8.41 -12.01
C VAL A 73 -14.39 -7.83 -10.86
N PRO A 74 -15.27 -8.60 -10.16
CA PRO A 74 -16.10 -8.07 -9.08
C PRO A 74 -15.29 -7.38 -7.98
N ASP A 75 -14.22 -8.01 -7.50
CA ASP A 75 -13.39 -7.43 -6.44
C ASP A 75 -12.62 -6.21 -6.92
N LYS A 76 -12.18 -6.18 -8.19
CA LYS A 76 -11.53 -4.98 -8.75
C LYS A 76 -12.49 -3.81 -8.90
N ILE A 77 -13.77 -4.02 -9.18
CA ILE A 77 -14.80 -2.97 -9.18
C ILE A 77 -14.93 -2.42 -7.76
N MET A 78 -15.18 -3.30 -6.78
CA MET A 78 -15.32 -2.93 -5.38
C MET A 78 -14.07 -2.19 -4.88
N LYS A 79 -12.86 -2.68 -5.21
CA LYS A 79 -11.58 -2.07 -4.82
C LYS A 79 -11.46 -0.65 -5.35
N LYS A 80 -11.73 -0.45 -6.65
CA LYS A 80 -11.68 0.87 -7.30
C LYS A 80 -12.64 1.84 -6.64
N GLN A 81 -13.90 1.46 -6.49
CA GLN A 81 -14.92 2.35 -5.92
C GLN A 81 -14.66 2.65 -4.45
N ARG A 82 -14.42 1.62 -3.62
CA ARG A 82 -14.18 1.78 -2.19
C ARG A 82 -12.96 2.64 -1.90
N LYS A 83 -11.83 2.39 -2.56
CA LYS A 83 -10.59 3.13 -2.30
C LYS A 83 -10.66 4.56 -2.82
N THR A 84 -11.28 4.79 -3.97
CA THR A 84 -11.51 6.14 -4.50
C THR A 84 -12.42 6.94 -3.58
N PHE A 85 -13.54 6.35 -3.15
CA PHE A 85 -14.52 7.03 -2.30
C PHE A 85 -13.96 7.43 -0.92
N GLY A 86 -13.26 6.50 -0.25
CA GLY A 86 -12.65 6.83 1.04
C GLY A 86 -11.50 7.84 0.94
N THR A 87 -10.74 7.81 -0.16
CA THR A 87 -9.68 8.82 -0.39
C THR A 87 -10.28 10.17 -0.68
N LEU A 88 -11.35 10.23 -1.48
CA LEU A 88 -12.11 11.46 -1.70
C LEU A 88 -12.61 12.04 -0.37
N ARG A 89 -13.19 11.22 0.51
CA ARG A 89 -13.60 11.65 1.86
C ARG A 89 -12.45 12.31 2.61
N ASP A 90 -11.27 11.69 2.60
CA ASP A 90 -10.11 12.20 3.33
C ASP A 90 -9.59 13.51 2.70
N MET A 91 -9.54 13.59 1.36
CA MET A 91 -9.12 14.80 0.67
C MET A 91 -10.09 15.96 0.91
N LEU A 92 -11.40 15.74 0.90
CA LEU A 92 -12.40 16.80 1.12
C LEU A 92 -12.44 17.31 2.57
N ARG A 93 -11.84 16.60 3.51
CA ARG A 93 -11.69 17.05 4.91
C ARG A 93 -10.39 17.81 5.17
N ALA A 94 -9.44 17.76 4.24
CA ALA A 94 -8.13 18.37 4.40
C ALA A 94 -8.12 19.84 3.95
N LYS A 95 -7.32 20.68 4.63
CA LYS A 95 -6.96 22.03 4.16
C LYS A 95 -5.57 21.97 3.54
N THR A 96 -5.43 22.48 2.31
CA THR A 96 -4.18 22.43 1.52
C THR A 96 -3.91 23.71 0.74
N VAL A 97 -4.73 24.74 0.95
CA VAL A 97 -4.57 26.06 0.34
C VAL A 97 -4.52 27.13 1.42
N GLY A 98 -3.53 28.02 1.33
CA GLY A 98 -3.35 29.11 2.30
C GLY A 98 -3.04 28.59 3.71
N GLU A 99 -3.62 29.24 4.71
CA GLU A 99 -3.47 28.87 6.12
C GLU A 99 -4.18 27.54 6.43
N ILE A 100 -3.42 26.56 6.90
CA ILE A 100 -3.90 25.22 7.22
C ILE A 100 -3.99 24.95 8.72
N GLU A 101 -3.23 25.68 9.53
CA GLU A 101 -3.17 25.52 10.99
C GLU A 101 -2.70 26.82 11.65
N ARG A 102 -3.26 27.16 12.81
CA ARG A 102 -2.87 28.30 13.64
C ARG A 102 -2.82 27.87 15.11
N ASP A 103 -1.64 27.95 15.70
CA ASP A 103 -1.40 27.77 17.13
C ASP A 103 -0.97 29.11 17.74
N VAL A 104 -1.95 29.80 18.35
CA VAL A 104 -1.74 31.11 18.97
C VAL A 104 -0.79 31.01 20.17
N LYS A 105 -0.85 29.92 20.94
CA LYS A 105 -0.01 29.76 22.14
C LYS A 105 1.45 29.60 21.78
N ARG A 106 1.74 28.89 20.68
CA ARG A 106 3.10 28.71 20.16
C ARG A 106 3.54 29.83 19.22
N GLY A 107 2.69 30.79 18.89
CA GLY A 107 2.99 31.86 17.93
C GLY A 107 3.24 31.34 16.51
N ILE A 108 2.57 30.25 16.10
CA ILE A 108 2.80 29.59 14.81
C ILE A 108 1.55 29.62 13.94
N VAL A 109 1.73 29.99 12.67
CA VAL A 109 0.74 29.80 11.60
C VAL A 109 1.39 29.00 10.47
N LYS A 110 0.72 27.95 9.99
CA LYS A 110 1.22 27.08 8.92
C LYS A 110 0.47 27.33 7.62
N PHE A 111 1.21 27.45 6.53
CA PHE A 111 0.68 27.62 5.18
C PHE A 111 1.11 26.48 4.25
N ALA A 112 0.16 25.92 3.50
CA ALA A 112 0.43 24.87 2.52
C ALA A 112 0.86 25.44 1.17
N LYS A 113 1.90 24.84 0.58
CA LYS A 113 2.40 25.13 -0.76
C LYS A 113 2.53 23.82 -1.56
N PRO A 114 2.29 23.84 -2.88
CA PRO A 114 2.55 22.67 -3.71
C PRO A 114 4.05 22.29 -3.65
N ILE A 115 4.33 21.03 -3.90
CA ILE A 115 5.69 20.53 -4.13
C ILE A 115 6.13 20.82 -5.57
N GLY A 116 5.21 20.74 -6.53
CA GLY A 116 5.48 20.93 -7.96
C GLY A 116 4.96 19.75 -8.77
N VAL A 117 5.87 19.01 -9.42
CA VAL A 117 5.54 17.85 -10.25
C VAL A 117 5.89 16.54 -9.53
N VAL A 118 4.92 15.63 -9.44
CA VAL A 118 5.07 14.33 -8.79
C VAL A 118 5.23 13.21 -9.81
N GLY A 119 6.26 12.40 -9.69
CA GLY A 119 6.42 11.13 -10.41
C GLY A 119 5.80 9.98 -9.63
N ALA A 120 4.80 9.31 -10.21
CA ALA A 120 4.05 8.25 -9.53
C ALA A 120 4.25 6.89 -10.21
N ILE A 121 4.97 6.00 -9.55
CA ILE A 121 5.16 4.62 -10.02
C ILE A 121 4.04 3.75 -9.48
N THR A 122 3.38 2.97 -10.36
CA THR A 122 2.19 2.18 -10.01
C THR A 122 2.32 0.69 -10.36
N PRO A 123 1.71 -0.23 -9.57
CA PRO A 123 1.90 -1.66 -9.72
C PRO A 123 0.88 -2.30 -10.67
N SER A 124 1.21 -3.46 -11.23
CA SER A 124 0.27 -4.28 -12.02
C SER A 124 -0.84 -4.93 -11.20
N THR A 125 -0.69 -5.06 -9.88
CA THR A 125 -1.75 -5.63 -9.02
C THR A 125 -2.96 -4.70 -8.92
N ASN A 126 -2.74 -3.38 -9.00
CA ASN A 126 -3.78 -2.36 -8.85
C ASN A 126 -3.58 -1.20 -9.88
N PRO A 127 -3.63 -1.47 -11.19
CA PRO A 127 -3.23 -0.50 -12.22
C PRO A 127 -4.28 0.59 -12.47
N GLY A 128 -5.53 0.41 -12.04
CA GLY A 128 -6.56 1.46 -12.12
C GLY A 128 -6.68 2.31 -10.85
N ALA A 129 -6.79 1.68 -9.68
CA ALA A 129 -7.09 2.39 -8.43
C ALA A 129 -5.89 3.17 -7.87
N THR A 130 -4.67 2.62 -7.94
CA THR A 130 -3.45 3.27 -7.42
C THR A 130 -3.13 4.60 -8.08
N PRO A 131 -3.12 4.72 -9.44
CA PRO A 131 -2.84 6.01 -10.07
C PRO A 131 -3.86 7.08 -9.68
N VAL A 132 -5.15 6.75 -9.64
CA VAL A 132 -6.19 7.70 -9.23
C VAL A 132 -6.01 8.11 -7.77
N ASN A 133 -5.73 7.16 -6.88
CA ASN A 133 -5.47 7.45 -5.47
C ASN A 133 -4.33 8.47 -5.28
N LYS A 134 -3.21 8.28 -5.99
CA LYS A 134 -2.08 9.20 -5.98
C LYS A 134 -2.42 10.54 -6.63
N ALA A 135 -3.17 10.54 -7.73
CA ALA A 135 -3.62 11.75 -8.40
C ALA A 135 -4.53 12.59 -7.49
N LEU A 136 -5.46 11.98 -6.76
CA LEU A 136 -6.30 12.69 -5.78
C LEU A 136 -5.45 13.41 -4.72
N MET A 137 -4.43 12.75 -4.18
CA MET A 137 -3.54 13.34 -3.18
C MET A 137 -2.65 14.44 -3.77
N ALA A 138 -2.08 14.23 -4.95
CA ALA A 138 -1.25 15.22 -5.65
C ALA A 138 -2.06 16.48 -6.00
N ILE A 139 -3.23 16.30 -6.59
CA ILE A 139 -4.12 17.39 -7.00
C ILE A 139 -4.68 18.14 -5.79
N LYS A 140 -4.98 17.43 -4.70
CA LYS A 140 -5.35 18.09 -3.44
C LYS A 140 -4.24 19.02 -2.93
N GLY A 141 -2.98 18.69 -3.17
CA GLY A 141 -1.83 19.56 -2.89
C GLY A 141 -1.52 20.62 -3.96
N ARG A 142 -2.35 20.79 -5.00
CA ARG A 142 -2.12 21.66 -6.18
C ARG A 142 -0.86 21.32 -6.99
N ASN A 143 -0.54 20.03 -7.05
CA ASN A 143 0.58 19.49 -7.84
C ASN A 143 0.11 18.96 -9.20
N ALA A 144 1.00 18.92 -10.18
CA ALA A 144 0.86 18.04 -11.33
C ALA A 144 1.43 16.65 -11.01
N ILE A 145 0.98 15.63 -11.73
CA ILE A 145 1.41 14.23 -11.55
C ILE A 145 1.66 13.54 -12.89
N ILE A 146 2.78 12.84 -13.00
CA ILE A 146 3.15 12.01 -14.14
C ILE A 146 3.22 10.56 -13.67
N ILE A 147 2.42 9.68 -14.29
CA ILE A 147 2.27 8.28 -13.86
C ILE A 147 3.17 7.38 -14.73
N ALA A 148 4.01 6.57 -14.09
CA ALA A 148 4.80 5.52 -14.72
C ALA A 148 4.24 4.13 -14.32
N PRO A 149 3.43 3.49 -15.17
CA PRO A 149 2.82 2.21 -14.85
C PRO A 149 3.80 1.04 -14.96
N SER A 150 3.51 -0.04 -14.26
CA SER A 150 4.04 -1.36 -14.64
C SER A 150 3.66 -1.69 -16.08
N PRO A 151 4.55 -2.27 -16.92
CA PRO A 151 4.24 -2.65 -18.29
C PRO A 151 2.97 -3.52 -18.42
N LEU A 152 2.77 -4.49 -17.51
CA LEU A 152 1.57 -5.33 -17.46
C LEU A 152 0.27 -4.58 -17.14
N GLY A 153 0.35 -3.38 -16.57
CA GLY A 153 -0.79 -2.55 -16.21
C GLY A 153 -0.97 -1.32 -17.10
N LEU A 154 -0.22 -1.25 -18.21
CA LEU A 154 -0.11 -0.05 -19.05
C LEU A 154 -1.47 0.38 -19.61
N HIS A 155 -2.17 -0.48 -20.34
CA HIS A 155 -3.42 -0.08 -21.00
C HIS A 155 -4.50 0.34 -20.00
N THR A 156 -4.65 -0.40 -18.91
CA THR A 156 -5.55 -0.01 -17.82
C THR A 156 -5.18 1.36 -17.22
N THR A 157 -3.89 1.61 -17.00
CA THR A 157 -3.43 2.89 -16.42
C THR A 157 -3.63 4.04 -17.40
N GLU A 158 -3.34 3.82 -18.68
CA GLU A 158 -3.53 4.79 -19.75
C GLU A 158 -5.00 5.20 -19.89
N MET A 159 -5.90 4.22 -19.90
CA MET A 159 -7.35 4.46 -19.96
C MET A 159 -7.82 5.33 -18.78
N VAL A 160 -7.43 4.99 -17.54
CA VAL A 160 -7.86 5.79 -16.37
C VAL A 160 -7.20 7.17 -16.33
N VAL A 161 -5.97 7.32 -16.84
CA VAL A 161 -5.33 8.64 -16.99
C VAL A 161 -6.11 9.50 -17.98
N ASN A 162 -6.55 8.95 -19.11
CA ASN A 162 -7.37 9.68 -20.07
C ASN A 162 -8.71 10.12 -19.44
N TYR A 163 -9.37 9.26 -18.66
CA TYR A 163 -10.57 9.67 -17.92
C TYR A 163 -10.32 10.80 -16.92
N MET A 164 -9.18 10.80 -16.22
CA MET A 164 -8.81 11.92 -15.34
C MET A 164 -8.57 13.20 -16.12
N ARG A 165 -7.88 13.12 -17.28
CA ARG A 165 -7.62 14.25 -18.17
C ARG A 165 -8.92 14.85 -18.72
N ASP A 166 -9.85 14.02 -19.15
CA ASP A 166 -11.16 14.47 -19.65
C ASP A 166 -12.00 15.11 -18.53
N ALA A 167 -11.95 14.56 -17.31
CA ALA A 167 -12.64 15.12 -16.17
C ALA A 167 -12.08 16.50 -15.75
N LEU A 168 -10.77 16.71 -15.87
CA LEU A 168 -10.14 18.01 -15.64
C LEU A 168 -10.54 19.03 -16.72
N ASP A 169 -10.53 18.62 -17.98
CA ASP A 169 -10.94 19.46 -19.11
C ASP A 169 -12.40 19.90 -19.02
N GLN A 170 -13.29 18.98 -18.61
CA GLN A 170 -14.71 19.26 -18.42
C GLN A 170 -14.96 20.40 -17.43
N ILE A 171 -14.11 20.55 -16.41
CA ILE A 171 -14.21 21.63 -15.44
C ILE A 171 -13.34 22.84 -15.81
N GLY A 172 -12.63 22.83 -16.94
CA GLY A 172 -11.78 23.92 -17.41
C GLY A 172 -10.40 23.98 -16.74
N LEU A 173 -9.87 22.85 -16.28
CA LEU A 173 -8.49 22.74 -15.79
C LEU A 173 -7.56 22.09 -16.83
N PRO A 174 -6.25 22.39 -16.80
CA PRO A 174 -5.31 21.82 -17.76
C PRO A 174 -5.24 20.28 -17.68
N LYS A 175 -5.41 19.60 -18.82
CA LYS A 175 -5.25 18.13 -18.92
C LYS A 175 -3.89 17.66 -18.42
N ASP A 176 -2.85 18.46 -18.64
CA ASP A 176 -1.47 18.10 -18.31
C ASP A 176 -1.13 18.16 -16.80
N LEU A 177 -2.11 18.49 -15.95
CA LEU A 177 -2.03 18.20 -14.51
C LEU A 177 -1.91 16.70 -14.23
N VAL A 178 -2.44 15.85 -15.11
CA VAL A 178 -2.32 14.39 -15.01
C VAL A 178 -1.79 13.84 -16.32
N GLN A 179 -0.61 13.25 -16.28
CA GLN A 179 0.07 12.68 -17.44
C GLN A 179 0.49 11.23 -17.19
N ILE A 180 0.86 10.53 -18.25
CA ILE A 180 1.39 9.17 -18.22
C ILE A 180 2.68 9.11 -19.03
N LEU A 181 3.64 8.30 -18.57
CA LEU A 181 4.83 7.98 -19.33
C LEU A 181 4.43 7.20 -20.61
N PRO A 182 4.90 7.59 -21.82
CA PRO A 182 4.47 6.97 -23.06
C PRO A 182 5.04 5.55 -23.22
N SER A 183 4.31 4.71 -23.96
CA SER A 183 4.78 3.38 -24.35
C SER A 183 5.96 3.46 -25.34
N PRO A 184 6.93 2.52 -25.29
CA PRO A 184 7.08 1.45 -24.31
C PRO A 184 7.61 1.94 -22.97
N ILE A 185 7.09 1.38 -21.87
CA ILE A 185 7.60 1.65 -20.53
C ILE A 185 8.85 0.80 -20.28
N THR A 186 9.99 1.45 -20.08
CA THR A 186 11.26 0.78 -19.81
C THR A 186 11.83 1.20 -18.47
N LYS A 187 12.90 0.51 -18.04
CA LYS A 187 13.60 0.90 -16.82
C LYS A 187 14.21 2.30 -16.97
N GLU A 188 14.77 2.59 -18.14
CA GLU A 188 15.45 3.84 -18.48
C GLU A 188 14.46 5.01 -18.46
N THR A 189 13.31 4.88 -19.13
CA THR A 189 12.28 5.94 -19.13
C THR A 189 11.68 6.17 -17.73
N THR A 190 11.50 5.10 -16.96
CA THR A 190 11.07 5.22 -15.55
C THR A 190 12.15 5.89 -14.69
N GLN A 191 13.44 5.61 -14.93
CA GLN A 191 14.56 6.22 -14.19
C GLN A 191 14.64 7.71 -14.47
N ALA A 192 14.63 8.09 -15.75
CA ALA A 192 14.69 9.49 -16.16
C ALA A 192 13.53 10.29 -15.56
N LEU A 193 12.33 9.72 -15.48
CA LEU A 193 11.22 10.36 -14.78
C LEU A 193 11.51 10.53 -13.27
N MET A 194 12.01 9.51 -12.59
CA MET A 194 12.35 9.59 -11.15
C MET A 194 13.40 10.67 -10.84
N GLU A 195 14.33 10.91 -11.76
CA GLU A 195 15.40 11.91 -11.63
C GLU A 195 14.92 13.33 -11.96
N ALA A 196 13.87 13.46 -12.78
CA ALA A 196 13.42 14.76 -13.30
C ALA A 196 12.33 15.46 -12.45
N VAL A 197 11.52 14.70 -11.72
CA VAL A 197 10.38 15.21 -10.92
C VAL A 197 10.80 15.81 -9.59
N ASP A 198 9.89 16.55 -8.93
CA ASP A 198 10.15 17.21 -7.63
C ASP A 198 9.89 16.26 -6.42
N LEU A 199 9.06 15.23 -6.61
CA LEU A 199 8.79 14.16 -5.64
C LEU A 199 8.52 12.85 -6.36
N VAL A 200 9.11 11.75 -5.89
CA VAL A 200 8.81 10.40 -6.38
C VAL A 200 7.96 9.65 -5.37
N VAL A 201 6.82 9.12 -5.79
CA VAL A 201 5.98 8.23 -4.97
C VAL A 201 5.90 6.85 -5.62
N ILE A 202 6.48 5.83 -4.98
CA ILE A 202 6.62 4.48 -5.53
C ILE A 202 5.71 3.48 -4.83
N THR A 203 4.83 2.86 -5.61
CA THR A 203 4.08 1.67 -5.21
C THR A 203 4.37 0.58 -6.24
N GLY A 204 5.23 -0.37 -5.89
CA GLY A 204 5.72 -1.35 -6.85
C GLY A 204 6.79 -2.25 -6.27
N SER A 205 7.63 -2.80 -7.13
CA SER A 205 8.71 -3.69 -6.72
C SER A 205 9.71 -2.98 -5.81
N GLN A 206 10.35 -3.75 -4.93
CA GLN A 206 11.45 -3.25 -4.09
C GLN A 206 12.64 -2.73 -4.93
N ASP A 207 12.75 -3.15 -6.19
CA ASP A 207 13.71 -2.60 -7.14
C ASP A 207 13.40 -1.14 -7.49
N ASN A 208 12.15 -0.84 -7.87
CA ASN A 208 11.71 0.53 -8.14
C ASN A 208 11.80 1.42 -6.89
N VAL A 209 11.53 0.87 -5.71
CA VAL A 209 11.67 1.60 -4.44
C VAL A 209 13.13 2.01 -4.24
N ARG A 210 14.09 1.07 -4.32
CA ARG A 210 15.53 1.38 -4.17
C ARG A 210 16.01 2.39 -5.21
N ARG A 211 15.57 2.26 -6.46
CA ARG A 211 15.91 3.20 -7.54
C ARG A 211 15.37 4.60 -7.27
N GLY A 212 14.12 4.71 -6.80
CA GLY A 212 13.53 5.99 -6.41
C GLY A 212 14.29 6.66 -5.26
N TYR A 213 14.65 5.94 -4.21
CA TYR A 213 15.49 6.49 -3.13
C TYR A 213 16.93 6.82 -3.55
N SER A 214 17.38 6.32 -4.69
CA SER A 214 18.73 6.58 -5.23
C SER A 214 18.72 7.57 -6.41
N SER A 215 17.56 8.13 -6.79
CA SER A 215 17.46 9.03 -7.96
C SER A 215 17.97 10.44 -7.69
N GLY A 216 18.23 10.80 -6.43
CA GLY A 216 18.56 12.17 -6.00
C GLY A 216 17.32 13.02 -5.69
N THR A 217 16.13 12.55 -6.04
CA THR A 217 14.86 13.22 -5.76
C THR A 217 14.27 12.74 -4.42
N PRO A 218 13.61 13.60 -3.62
CA PRO A 218 12.82 13.15 -2.48
C PRO A 218 11.87 12.02 -2.88
N ALA A 219 11.90 10.92 -2.12
CA ALA A 219 11.18 9.72 -2.46
C ALA A 219 10.35 9.18 -1.29
N ILE A 220 9.16 8.68 -1.63
CA ILE A 220 8.28 7.95 -0.73
C ILE A 220 7.98 6.61 -1.35
N GLY A 221 8.28 5.55 -0.63
CA GLY A 221 8.17 4.18 -1.12
C GLY A 221 7.42 3.30 -0.14
N VAL A 222 7.21 2.05 -0.56
CA VAL A 222 6.54 1.01 0.22
C VAL A 222 7.49 -0.14 0.53
N GLY A 223 7.15 -0.95 1.54
CA GLY A 223 7.80 -2.21 1.85
C GLY A 223 7.06 -3.41 1.27
N ALA A 224 7.66 -4.59 1.40
CA ALA A 224 6.99 -5.86 1.18
C ALA A 224 6.03 -6.17 2.34
N GLY A 225 4.84 -6.68 2.02
CA GLY A 225 3.92 -7.23 3.00
C GLY A 225 4.22 -8.70 3.29
N ASN A 226 3.87 -9.18 4.47
CA ASN A 226 3.82 -10.60 4.83
C ASN A 226 2.97 -10.77 6.09
N VAL A 227 1.73 -10.29 6.04
CA VAL A 227 0.90 -10.07 7.24
C VAL A 227 0.67 -11.37 8.00
N PRO A 228 1.14 -11.47 9.26
CA PRO A 228 0.73 -12.52 10.18
C PRO A 228 -0.45 -12.03 11.04
N VAL A 229 -1.35 -12.96 11.38
CA VAL A 229 -2.50 -12.68 12.25
C VAL A 229 -2.54 -13.65 13.41
N ILE A 230 -2.65 -13.16 14.64
CA ILE A 230 -2.86 -13.99 15.83
C ILE A 230 -4.36 -14.18 16.05
N ILE A 231 -4.78 -15.42 16.35
CA ILE A 231 -6.10 -15.72 16.90
C ILE A 231 -5.88 -16.28 18.30
N ASP A 232 -6.38 -15.58 19.31
CA ASP A 232 -6.28 -16.02 20.69
C ASP A 232 -7.55 -16.67 21.22
N GLU A 233 -7.48 -17.22 22.43
CA GLU A 233 -8.55 -17.99 23.06
C GLU A 233 -9.80 -17.16 23.40
N THR A 234 -9.71 -15.84 23.31
CA THR A 234 -10.79 -14.90 23.65
C THR A 234 -11.48 -14.29 22.44
N ALA A 235 -11.01 -14.63 21.23
CA ALA A 235 -11.56 -14.15 19.98
C ALA A 235 -12.99 -14.68 19.73
N ASP A 236 -13.80 -13.86 19.07
CA ASP A 236 -14.97 -14.36 18.34
C ASP A 236 -14.47 -15.09 17.09
N PHE A 237 -14.45 -16.43 17.14
CA PHE A 237 -13.88 -17.27 16.08
C PHE A 237 -14.66 -17.17 14.75
N ASP A 238 -15.99 -17.06 14.80
CA ASP A 238 -16.81 -16.92 13.59
C ASP A 238 -16.54 -15.55 12.94
N SER A 239 -16.48 -14.48 13.73
CA SER A 239 -16.13 -13.13 13.23
C SER A 239 -14.71 -13.08 12.67
N ALA A 240 -13.74 -13.66 13.38
CA ALA A 240 -12.35 -13.74 12.94
C ALA A 240 -12.22 -14.49 11.61
N ALA A 241 -12.83 -15.68 11.52
CA ALA A 241 -12.79 -16.50 10.32
C ALA A 241 -13.43 -15.82 9.10
N GLN A 242 -14.58 -15.14 9.27
CA GLN A 242 -15.21 -14.39 8.18
C GLN A 242 -14.35 -13.21 7.71
N LYS A 243 -13.72 -12.48 8.63
CA LYS A 243 -12.84 -11.35 8.31
C LYS A 243 -11.56 -11.80 7.59
N ILE A 244 -10.93 -12.87 8.07
CA ILE A 244 -9.76 -13.49 7.43
C ILE A 244 -10.15 -14.01 6.05
N CYS A 245 -11.29 -14.70 5.91
CA CYS A 245 -11.79 -15.14 4.61
C CYS A 245 -11.97 -13.95 3.66
N ALA A 246 -12.72 -12.92 4.07
CA ALA A 246 -13.01 -11.76 3.23
C ALA A 246 -11.72 -11.06 2.78
N SER A 247 -10.74 -10.92 3.68
CA SER A 247 -9.46 -10.30 3.36
C SER A 247 -8.57 -11.18 2.47
N LYS A 248 -8.51 -12.49 2.74
CA LYS A 248 -7.69 -13.45 1.98
C LYS A 248 -8.21 -13.64 0.57
N THR A 249 -9.53 -13.65 0.38
CA THR A 249 -10.13 -13.93 -0.93
C THR A 249 -10.24 -12.69 -1.81
N PHE A 250 -10.16 -11.49 -1.21
CA PHE A 250 -10.36 -10.25 -1.95
C PHE A 250 -9.35 -10.06 -3.08
N ASP A 251 -9.87 -10.00 -4.29
CA ASP A 251 -9.12 -9.90 -5.55
C ASP A 251 -7.98 -10.93 -5.58
N ASN A 252 -8.29 -12.16 -5.17
CA ASN A 252 -7.39 -13.32 -5.05
C ASN A 252 -6.08 -13.03 -4.30
N SER A 253 -6.10 -12.27 -3.20
CA SER A 253 -4.89 -11.89 -2.45
C SER A 253 -3.87 -11.07 -3.25
N THR A 254 -4.32 -10.22 -4.18
CA THR A 254 -3.43 -9.25 -4.87
C THR A 254 -2.85 -8.16 -3.95
N SER A 255 -3.40 -7.99 -2.74
CA SER A 255 -2.97 -6.96 -1.79
C SER A 255 -1.81 -7.44 -0.94
N CYS A 256 -0.78 -6.59 -0.76
CA CYS A 256 0.28 -6.82 0.24
C CYS A 256 -0.25 -6.82 1.69
N SER A 257 -1.51 -6.41 1.89
CA SER A 257 -2.20 -6.43 3.19
C SER A 257 -3.05 -7.68 3.40
N SER A 258 -3.10 -8.61 2.44
CA SER A 258 -3.76 -9.89 2.64
C SER A 258 -2.95 -10.76 3.61
N GLU A 259 -3.66 -11.49 4.46
CA GLU A 259 -3.08 -12.39 5.44
C GLU A 259 -2.25 -13.46 4.72
N ASN A 260 -1.01 -13.61 5.20
CA ASN A 260 -0.10 -14.65 4.74
C ASN A 260 0.00 -15.78 5.74
N SER A 261 -0.21 -15.52 7.03
CA SER A 261 -0.27 -16.55 8.05
C SER A 261 -1.29 -16.24 9.14
N VAL A 262 -1.83 -17.30 9.73
CA VAL A 262 -2.54 -17.27 11.00
C VAL A 262 -1.75 -18.06 12.04
N VAL A 263 -1.53 -17.46 13.20
CA VAL A 263 -0.87 -18.06 14.35
C VAL A 263 -1.94 -18.24 15.43
N ILE A 264 -2.34 -19.48 15.66
CA ILE A 264 -3.49 -19.80 16.50
C ILE A 264 -2.99 -20.37 17.82
N VAL A 265 -3.48 -19.81 18.93
CA VAL A 265 -3.18 -20.30 20.28
C VAL A 265 -3.77 -21.70 20.48
N ASP A 266 -2.99 -22.59 21.09
CA ASP A 266 -3.27 -24.02 21.26
C ASP A 266 -4.66 -24.27 21.88
N ALA A 267 -4.99 -23.50 22.92
CA ALA A 267 -6.26 -23.57 23.65
C ALA A 267 -7.51 -23.35 22.77
N CYS A 268 -7.37 -22.73 21.60
CA CYS A 268 -8.46 -22.51 20.66
C CYS A 268 -8.23 -23.08 19.25
N TYR A 269 -7.17 -23.88 19.05
CA TYR A 269 -6.76 -24.35 17.72
C TYR A 269 -7.89 -25.00 16.93
N ASP A 270 -8.50 -26.05 17.49
CA ASP A 270 -9.52 -26.83 16.79
C ASP A 270 -10.79 -26.01 16.51
N LYS A 271 -11.18 -25.12 17.45
CA LYS A 271 -12.33 -24.23 17.30
C LYS A 271 -12.09 -23.20 16.19
N ALA A 272 -10.91 -22.59 16.16
CA ALA A 272 -10.55 -21.63 15.13
C ALA A 272 -10.43 -22.28 13.73
N ILE A 273 -9.83 -23.47 13.64
CA ILE A 273 -9.78 -24.24 12.38
C ILE A 273 -11.18 -24.61 11.89
N ALA A 274 -12.06 -25.05 12.79
CA ALA A 274 -13.45 -25.35 12.45
C ALA A 274 -14.18 -24.09 11.92
N ALA A 275 -13.99 -22.94 12.56
CA ALA A 275 -14.56 -21.67 12.10
C ALA A 275 -14.01 -21.24 10.73
N LEU A 276 -12.70 -21.37 10.49
CA LEU A 276 -12.07 -21.09 9.19
C LEU A 276 -12.63 -22.00 8.08
N LYS A 277 -12.78 -23.30 8.35
CA LYS A 277 -13.42 -24.25 7.43
C LYS A 277 -14.86 -23.83 7.12
N LYS A 278 -15.65 -23.48 8.14
CA LYS A 278 -17.02 -22.97 8.00
C LYS A 278 -17.10 -21.69 7.17
N ALA A 279 -16.10 -20.80 7.26
CA ALA A 279 -16.02 -19.58 6.44
C ALA A 279 -15.68 -19.85 4.96
N GLY A 280 -15.15 -21.03 4.65
CA GLY A 280 -14.85 -21.50 3.29
C GLY A 280 -13.40 -21.95 3.07
N ALA A 281 -12.63 -22.20 4.12
CA ALA A 281 -11.27 -22.70 3.99
C ALA A 281 -11.22 -24.21 3.75
N PHE A 282 -10.25 -24.67 2.95
CA PHE A 282 -9.89 -26.09 2.84
C PHE A 282 -8.54 -26.33 3.51
N LEU A 283 -8.48 -27.27 4.45
CA LEU A 283 -7.22 -27.66 5.09
C LEU A 283 -6.51 -28.70 4.23
N VAL A 284 -5.34 -28.32 3.71
CA VAL A 284 -4.53 -29.18 2.85
C VAL A 284 -3.92 -30.31 3.67
N ASP A 285 -4.00 -31.53 3.14
CA ASP A 285 -3.38 -32.70 3.74
C ASP A 285 -1.85 -32.53 3.82
N PRO A 286 -1.20 -32.92 4.93
CA PRO A 286 0.25 -32.82 5.07
C PRO A 286 1.05 -33.45 3.92
N ALA A 287 0.57 -34.53 3.31
CA ALA A 287 1.23 -35.18 2.17
C ALA A 287 1.21 -34.31 0.90
N SER A 288 0.23 -33.41 0.75
CA SER A 288 0.13 -32.50 -0.39
C SER A 288 0.96 -31.22 -0.24
N LYS A 289 1.46 -30.91 0.96
CA LYS A 289 2.22 -29.67 1.26
C LYS A 289 3.41 -29.48 0.31
N ALA A 290 4.20 -30.53 0.08
CA ALA A 290 5.39 -30.45 -0.78
C ALA A 290 5.04 -30.05 -2.22
N LYS A 291 3.89 -30.52 -2.73
CA LYS A 291 3.40 -30.18 -4.07
C LYS A 291 2.91 -28.74 -4.15
N VAL A 292 2.17 -28.25 -3.14
CA VAL A 292 1.76 -26.83 -3.06
C VAL A 292 3.00 -25.92 -3.10
N VAL A 293 4.04 -26.24 -2.31
CA VAL A 293 5.29 -25.47 -2.29
C VAL A 293 6.03 -25.56 -3.63
N GLY A 294 6.18 -26.76 -4.20
CA GLY A 294 6.90 -26.98 -5.46
C GLY A 294 6.24 -26.33 -6.68
N GLU A 295 4.94 -26.06 -6.63
CA GLU A 295 4.21 -25.38 -7.71
C GLU A 295 4.14 -23.86 -7.52
N LEU A 296 3.89 -23.40 -6.30
CA LEU A 296 3.78 -21.97 -6.01
C LEU A 296 5.12 -21.25 -6.04
N TRP A 297 6.24 -21.94 -5.76
CA TRP A 297 7.59 -21.40 -5.93
C TRP A 297 8.37 -22.17 -7.00
N LYS A 298 8.90 -21.45 -7.99
CA LYS A 298 9.83 -21.97 -8.99
C LYS A 298 11.16 -21.23 -8.88
N ASN A 299 12.26 -21.95 -8.68
CA ASN A 299 13.61 -21.38 -8.51
C ASN A 299 13.67 -20.32 -7.39
N GLY A 300 13.02 -20.59 -6.25
CA GLY A 300 12.99 -19.69 -5.09
C GLY A 300 12.16 -18.40 -5.29
N LYS A 301 11.40 -18.28 -6.38
CA LYS A 301 10.53 -17.13 -6.66
C LYS A 301 9.09 -17.59 -6.82
N LEU A 302 8.15 -16.72 -6.48
CA LEU A 302 6.73 -16.98 -6.71
C LEU A 302 6.47 -17.22 -8.21
N ASN A 303 5.68 -18.26 -8.48
CA ASN A 303 5.25 -18.61 -9.81
C ASN A 303 4.25 -17.57 -10.33
N ARG A 304 4.68 -16.75 -11.29
CA ARG A 304 3.87 -15.67 -11.88
C ARG A 304 2.55 -16.16 -12.49
N HIS A 305 2.45 -17.44 -12.82
CA HIS A 305 1.24 -18.02 -13.39
C HIS A 305 0.22 -18.40 -12.32
N LEU A 306 0.64 -18.53 -11.05
CA LEU A 306 -0.23 -18.93 -9.93
C LEU A 306 -0.48 -17.80 -8.91
N ILE A 307 0.25 -16.68 -8.98
CA ILE A 307 -0.07 -15.52 -8.14
C ILE A 307 -1.43 -14.93 -8.51
N ALA A 308 -2.23 -14.64 -7.49
CA ALA A 308 -3.55 -14.07 -7.56
C ALA A 308 -4.50 -14.71 -8.58
N ARG A 309 -4.42 -16.03 -8.73
CA ARG A 309 -5.33 -16.81 -9.56
C ARG A 309 -6.51 -17.34 -8.76
N ASP A 310 -7.56 -17.69 -9.50
CA ASP A 310 -8.75 -18.32 -8.95
C ASP A 310 -8.43 -19.67 -8.32
N MET A 311 -9.25 -20.08 -7.35
CA MET A 311 -9.02 -21.31 -6.60
C MET A 311 -8.99 -22.55 -7.49
N SER A 312 -9.81 -22.60 -8.55
CA SER A 312 -9.83 -23.73 -9.49
C SER A 312 -8.47 -23.96 -10.14
N ILE A 313 -7.81 -22.89 -10.60
CA ILE A 313 -6.48 -22.93 -11.21
C ILE A 313 -5.43 -23.39 -10.19
N LEU A 314 -5.52 -22.90 -8.95
CA LEU A 314 -4.60 -23.28 -7.88
C LEU A 314 -4.77 -24.76 -7.49
N ALA A 315 -6.01 -25.21 -7.29
CA ALA A 315 -6.32 -26.58 -6.91
C ALA A 315 -5.87 -27.57 -7.99
N GLU A 316 -6.10 -27.27 -9.27
CA GLU A 316 -5.61 -28.06 -10.40
C GLU A 316 -4.08 -28.13 -10.42
N ALA A 317 -3.39 -26.98 -10.34
CA ALA A 317 -1.93 -26.92 -10.35
C ALA A 317 -1.33 -27.73 -9.17
N PHE A 318 -1.92 -27.61 -7.99
CA PHE A 318 -1.50 -28.35 -6.80
C PHE A 318 -1.97 -29.81 -6.81
N GLY A 319 -2.81 -30.23 -7.77
CA GLY A 319 -3.54 -31.50 -7.83
C GLY A 319 -4.18 -31.86 -6.49
N LEU A 320 -4.94 -30.91 -5.96
CA LEU A 320 -5.82 -31.09 -4.81
C LEU A 320 -7.17 -31.62 -5.27
N PRO A 321 -7.95 -32.25 -4.37
CA PRO A 321 -9.26 -32.81 -4.74
C PRO A 321 -10.30 -31.72 -5.04
N ASP A 322 -11.42 -32.12 -5.66
CA ASP A 322 -12.49 -31.21 -6.11
C ASP A 322 -13.07 -30.34 -4.97
N GLU A 323 -13.09 -30.83 -3.73
CA GLU A 323 -13.51 -30.04 -2.57
C GLU A 323 -12.62 -28.83 -2.35
N ALA A 324 -11.31 -28.94 -2.62
CA ALA A 324 -10.39 -27.82 -2.53
C ALA A 324 -10.67 -26.77 -3.62
N ALA A 325 -11.01 -27.20 -4.85
CA ALA A 325 -11.36 -26.31 -5.95
C ALA A 325 -12.65 -25.50 -5.69
N LYS A 326 -13.56 -26.02 -4.86
CA LYS A 326 -14.80 -25.35 -4.42
C LYS A 326 -14.62 -24.48 -3.18
N SER A 327 -13.46 -24.57 -2.51
CA SER A 327 -13.14 -23.74 -1.36
C SER A 327 -12.82 -22.31 -1.78
N LYS A 328 -12.83 -21.39 -0.81
CA LYS A 328 -12.47 -19.98 -1.05
C LYS A 328 -10.98 -19.74 -0.88
N PHE A 329 -10.33 -20.44 0.06
CA PHE A 329 -8.89 -20.32 0.33
C PHE A 329 -8.35 -21.62 0.96
N LEU A 330 -7.05 -21.84 0.85
CA LEU A 330 -6.35 -23.01 1.37
C LEU A 330 -5.66 -22.68 2.69
N LEU A 331 -5.74 -23.61 3.65
CA LEU A 331 -4.91 -23.62 4.86
C LEU A 331 -3.80 -24.64 4.68
N VAL A 332 -2.55 -24.25 4.93
CA VAL A 332 -1.39 -25.15 4.89
C VAL A 332 -0.61 -25.01 6.20
N GLU A 333 -0.49 -26.10 6.94
CA GLU A 333 0.23 -26.11 8.22
C GLU A 333 1.75 -26.00 8.03
N GLU A 334 2.38 -25.19 8.88
CA GLU A 334 3.82 -25.00 8.91
C GLU A 334 4.32 -24.86 10.35
N THR A 335 5.55 -25.29 10.58
CA THR A 335 6.26 -25.13 11.86
C THR A 335 7.55 -24.33 11.68
N GLY A 336 8.15 -24.36 10.49
CA GLY A 336 9.37 -23.61 10.21
C GLY A 336 9.14 -22.20 9.68
N ILE A 337 10.15 -21.35 9.88
CA ILE A 337 10.18 -19.95 9.45
C ILE A 337 11.56 -19.68 8.87
N GLY A 338 11.62 -19.05 7.71
CA GLY A 338 12.88 -18.72 7.05
C GLY A 338 12.95 -19.16 5.60
N ARG A 339 14.15 -19.05 5.02
CA ARG A 339 14.40 -19.32 3.59
C ARG A 339 14.05 -20.75 3.17
N ASP A 340 14.26 -21.70 4.07
CA ASP A 340 13.96 -23.13 3.83
C ASP A 340 12.47 -23.46 4.01
N TYR A 341 11.66 -22.48 4.46
CA TYR A 341 10.23 -22.62 4.71
C TYR A 341 9.45 -21.54 3.93
N PRO A 342 9.28 -21.69 2.61
CA PRO A 342 8.69 -20.65 1.75
C PRO A 342 7.29 -20.19 2.18
N LEU A 343 6.51 -21.08 2.82
CA LEU A 343 5.19 -20.76 3.37
C LEU A 343 5.23 -19.65 4.43
N SER A 344 6.37 -19.44 5.11
CA SER A 344 6.54 -18.36 6.07
C SER A 344 6.64 -16.96 5.45
N GLY A 345 6.77 -16.88 4.12
CA GLY A 345 6.83 -15.62 3.37
C GLY A 345 5.53 -15.22 2.67
N GLU A 346 5.62 -14.12 1.92
CA GLU A 346 4.55 -13.59 1.08
C GLU A 346 4.21 -14.54 -0.07
N LYS A 347 2.91 -14.77 -0.28
CA LYS A 347 2.40 -15.74 -1.26
C LYS A 347 1.63 -15.13 -2.43
N LEU A 348 1.04 -13.94 -2.23
CA LEU A 348 0.12 -13.29 -3.18
C LEU A 348 -0.84 -14.29 -3.85
N SER A 349 -1.43 -15.18 -3.05
CA SER A 349 -2.31 -16.26 -3.52
C SER A 349 -3.33 -16.62 -2.45
N LEU A 350 -4.29 -17.47 -2.78
CA LEU A 350 -5.30 -17.98 -1.85
C LEU A 350 -4.76 -19.03 -0.87
N VAL A 351 -3.43 -19.17 -0.74
CA VAL A 351 -2.78 -20.03 0.26
C VAL A 351 -2.50 -19.23 1.54
N LEU A 352 -3.04 -19.68 2.67
CA LEU A 352 -2.83 -19.13 4.01
C LEU A 352 -2.10 -20.14 4.89
N THR A 353 -1.00 -19.72 5.47
CA THR A 353 -0.20 -20.60 6.35
C THR A 353 -0.80 -20.64 7.75
N VAL A 354 -0.81 -21.82 8.37
CA VAL A 354 -1.30 -22.01 9.74
C VAL A 354 -0.15 -22.42 10.64
N TYR A 355 0.03 -21.71 11.75
CA TYR A 355 0.94 -22.05 12.84
C TYR A 355 0.14 -22.30 14.11
N ARG A 356 0.49 -23.36 14.85
CA ARG A 356 -0.05 -23.64 16.19
C ARG A 356 0.95 -23.15 17.24
N ALA A 357 0.52 -22.30 18.16
CA ALA A 357 1.36 -21.72 19.21
C ALA A 357 0.86 -22.16 20.59
N LYS A 358 1.77 -22.60 21.47
CA LYS A 358 1.43 -23.10 22.82
C LYS A 358 0.55 -22.12 23.62
N ASP A 359 0.88 -20.84 23.57
CA ASP A 359 0.25 -19.75 24.29
C ASP A 359 0.44 -18.43 23.51
N PHE A 360 -0.07 -17.32 24.06
CA PHE A 360 0.04 -16.01 23.42
C PHE A 360 1.49 -15.54 23.25
N GLU A 361 2.36 -15.79 24.24
CA GLU A 361 3.79 -15.46 24.14
C GLU A 361 4.47 -16.23 23.01
N ALA A 362 4.18 -17.52 22.87
CA ALA A 362 4.67 -18.31 21.74
C ALA A 362 4.12 -17.78 20.40
N ALA A 363 2.87 -17.31 20.37
CA ALA A 363 2.29 -16.70 19.17
C ALA A 363 2.99 -15.39 18.79
N LYS A 364 3.21 -14.48 19.76
CA LYS A 364 4.01 -13.26 19.58
C LYS A 364 5.41 -13.57 19.06
N ASN A 365 6.10 -14.54 19.66
CA ASN A 365 7.43 -14.96 19.23
C ASN A 365 7.45 -15.53 17.81
N THR A 366 6.41 -16.28 17.42
CA THR A 366 6.23 -16.81 16.06
C THR A 366 6.05 -15.68 15.07
N VAL A 367 5.16 -14.72 15.37
CA VAL A 367 4.95 -13.52 14.57
C VAL A 367 6.24 -12.71 14.42
N HIS A 368 7.00 -12.51 15.51
CA HIS A 368 8.26 -11.78 15.48
C HIS A 368 9.28 -12.43 14.53
N LYS A 369 9.40 -13.77 14.57
CA LYS A 369 10.26 -14.53 13.64
C LYS A 369 9.80 -14.38 12.19
N ILE A 370 8.50 -14.47 11.92
CA ILE A 370 7.93 -14.27 10.58
C ILE A 370 8.29 -12.87 10.06
N LEU A 371 8.05 -11.82 10.86
CA LEU A 371 8.31 -10.44 10.48
C LEU A 371 9.80 -10.16 10.22
N ASN A 372 10.69 -10.72 11.05
CA ASN A 372 12.14 -10.59 10.84
C ASN A 372 12.63 -11.37 9.61
N HIS A 373 11.94 -12.44 9.22
CA HIS A 373 12.19 -13.10 7.93
C HIS A 373 11.70 -12.24 6.76
N GLN A 374 10.45 -11.76 6.82
CA GLN A 374 9.83 -10.91 5.80
C GLN A 374 8.61 -10.17 6.38
N GLY A 375 8.42 -8.89 6.01
CA GLY A 375 7.23 -8.10 6.36
C GLY A 375 7.40 -7.09 7.49
N LYS A 376 8.60 -7.00 8.08
CA LYS A 376 8.97 -6.00 9.08
C LYS A 376 8.47 -4.60 8.68
N GLY A 377 7.87 -3.86 9.59
CA GLY A 377 7.38 -2.51 9.38
C GLY A 377 6.06 -2.38 8.62
N HIS A 378 5.53 -3.44 8.00
CA HIS A 378 4.28 -3.33 7.24
C HIS A 378 3.04 -3.33 8.15
N SER A 379 2.65 -4.50 8.68
CA SER A 379 1.53 -4.65 9.62
C SER A 379 1.36 -6.08 10.14
N MET A 380 0.59 -6.22 11.23
CA MET A 380 0.09 -7.51 11.74
C MET A 380 -1.33 -7.39 12.30
N GLY A 381 -2.06 -8.51 12.39
CA GLY A 381 -3.43 -8.55 12.91
C GLY A 381 -3.57 -9.35 14.20
N LEU A 382 -4.55 -8.99 15.04
CA LEU A 382 -4.91 -9.74 16.24
C LEU A 382 -6.43 -9.85 16.34
N HIS A 383 -6.94 -11.08 16.45
CA HIS A 383 -8.31 -11.33 16.87
C HIS A 383 -8.33 -11.68 18.36
N THR A 384 -8.98 -10.82 19.17
CA THR A 384 -9.00 -10.89 20.63
C THR A 384 -10.11 -10.02 21.24
N THR A 385 -10.48 -10.26 22.49
CA THR A 385 -11.20 -9.27 23.33
C THR A 385 -10.29 -8.56 24.33
N LYS A 386 -9.01 -8.95 24.41
CA LYS A 386 -7.98 -8.45 25.34
C LYS A 386 -7.11 -7.36 24.70
N LEU A 387 -7.42 -6.09 24.92
CA LEU A 387 -6.69 -4.97 24.31
C LEU A 387 -5.27 -4.78 24.87
N GLU A 388 -4.97 -5.28 26.06
CA GLU A 388 -3.62 -5.29 26.63
C GLU A 388 -2.64 -6.08 25.77
N ARG A 389 -3.08 -7.20 25.18
CA ARG A 389 -2.29 -7.99 24.22
C ARG A 389 -1.98 -7.20 22.95
N ALA A 390 -2.95 -6.39 22.48
CA ALA A 390 -2.71 -5.53 21.33
C ALA A 390 -1.68 -4.42 21.63
N ARG A 391 -1.70 -3.86 22.86
CA ARG A 391 -0.71 -2.86 23.30
C ARG A 391 0.69 -3.46 23.35
N GLU A 392 0.82 -4.63 23.97
CA GLU A 392 2.08 -5.36 24.06
C GLU A 392 2.69 -5.63 22.67
N LEU A 393 1.88 -6.11 21.71
CA LEU A 393 2.33 -6.32 20.33
C LEU A 393 2.78 -5.01 19.66
N ALA A 394 2.10 -3.89 19.93
CA ALA A 394 2.45 -2.59 19.36
C ALA A 394 3.74 -2.01 19.96
N GLU A 395 4.01 -2.31 21.24
CA GLU A 395 5.23 -1.89 21.94
C GLU A 395 6.45 -2.72 21.52
N GLU A 396 6.27 -4.02 21.29
CA GLU A 396 7.40 -4.95 21.12
C GLU A 396 7.69 -5.35 19.67
N LEU A 397 6.67 -5.44 18.79
CA LEU A 397 6.86 -5.96 17.44
C LEU A 397 7.23 -4.87 16.44
N PRO A 398 8.12 -5.17 15.47
CA PRO A 398 8.58 -4.18 14.51
C PRO A 398 7.59 -4.05 13.35
N VAL A 399 6.40 -3.49 13.60
CA VAL A 399 5.39 -3.13 12.60
C VAL A 399 4.96 -1.70 12.82
N VAL A 400 4.49 -1.03 11.76
CA VAL A 400 3.92 0.33 11.91
C VAL A 400 2.40 0.30 12.15
N ARG A 401 1.76 -0.86 12.05
CA ARG A 401 0.31 -1.03 12.24
C ARG A 401 -0.02 -2.39 12.89
N VAL A 402 -0.74 -2.35 14.00
CA VAL A 402 -1.39 -3.51 14.64
C VAL A 402 -2.90 -3.34 14.47
N LEU A 403 -3.55 -4.26 13.76
CA LEU A 403 -4.98 -4.21 13.49
C LEU A 403 -5.72 -5.20 14.39
N VAL A 404 -6.62 -4.70 15.22
CA VAL A 404 -7.40 -5.53 16.17
C VAL A 404 -8.79 -5.80 15.61
N ASN A 405 -9.14 -7.07 15.42
CA ASN A 405 -10.45 -7.52 14.96
C ASN A 405 -10.90 -6.98 13.59
N PHE A 406 -9.98 -6.64 12.69
CA PHE A 406 -10.25 -6.21 11.32
C PHE A 406 -10.10 -7.35 10.30
N ALA A 407 -10.80 -7.23 9.17
CA ALA A 407 -10.38 -7.90 7.94
C ALA A 407 -9.18 -7.12 7.37
N HIS A 408 -7.98 -7.71 7.37
CA HIS A 408 -6.73 -6.95 7.36
C HIS A 408 -6.53 -6.15 6.06
N THR A 409 -6.84 -6.74 4.91
CA THR A 409 -6.75 -6.08 3.59
C THR A 409 -7.58 -4.81 3.50
N PHE A 410 -8.74 -4.79 4.16
CA PHE A 410 -9.64 -3.64 4.13
C PHE A 410 -9.27 -2.57 5.15
N GLY A 411 -8.73 -2.97 6.31
CA GLY A 411 -8.36 -2.05 7.39
C GLY A 411 -7.00 -1.37 7.18
N ASN A 412 -6.00 -2.09 6.67
CA ASN A 412 -4.60 -1.66 6.71
C ASN A 412 -4.34 -0.39 5.89
N GLY A 413 -4.93 -0.31 4.70
CA GLY A 413 -4.91 0.88 3.84
C GLY A 413 -6.11 1.81 4.06
N GLY A 414 -6.70 1.85 5.26
CA GLY A 414 -7.83 2.69 5.61
C GLY A 414 -9.22 2.09 5.31
N GLY A 415 -10.14 2.31 6.25
CA GLY A 415 -11.53 1.87 6.24
C GLY A 415 -12.48 2.90 6.81
N PHE A 416 -13.78 2.73 6.56
CA PHE A 416 -14.80 3.65 7.10
C PHE A 416 -15.01 3.46 8.61
N ASP A 417 -14.54 2.33 9.12
CA ASP A 417 -14.50 1.87 10.49
C ASP A 417 -13.07 1.93 11.08
N SER A 418 -12.15 2.64 10.43
CA SER A 418 -10.73 2.77 10.83
C SER A 418 -10.32 4.23 10.94
N GLY A 419 -9.42 4.52 11.89
CA GLY A 419 -8.78 5.83 12.04
C GLY A 419 -7.63 6.09 11.06
N LEU A 420 -7.20 5.07 10.29
CA LEU A 420 -6.15 5.21 9.28
C LEU A 420 -6.69 5.88 8.01
N GLU A 421 -5.88 6.74 7.39
CA GLU A 421 -6.20 7.35 6.10
C GLU A 421 -6.33 6.27 5.00
N PHE A 422 -7.22 6.53 4.04
CA PHE A 422 -7.37 5.70 2.87
C PHE A 422 -6.17 5.83 1.94
N THR A 423 -5.57 4.70 1.61
CA THR A 423 -4.47 4.65 0.65
C THR A 423 -4.34 3.27 0.01
N LEU A 424 -3.63 3.24 -1.12
CA LEU A 424 -3.03 2.04 -1.72
C LEU A 424 -1.49 2.05 -1.61
N THR A 425 -0.93 3.01 -0.89
CA THR A 425 0.52 3.20 -0.71
C THR A 425 0.83 3.30 0.78
N MET A 426 1.33 2.21 1.35
CA MET A 426 1.52 2.08 2.80
C MET A 426 3.01 2.12 3.13
N GLY A 427 3.43 3.15 3.87
CA GLY A 427 4.77 3.24 4.42
C GLY A 427 5.06 2.08 5.36
N CYS A 428 6.30 1.59 5.33
CA CYS A 428 6.78 0.52 6.22
C CYS A 428 7.91 1.00 7.17
N GLY A 429 8.13 2.31 7.26
CA GLY A 429 9.15 2.91 8.11
C GLY A 429 10.59 2.56 7.73
N SER A 430 11.53 2.97 8.58
CA SER A 430 12.97 2.75 8.38
C SER A 430 13.34 1.27 8.30
N TRP A 431 12.53 0.38 8.88
CA TRP A 431 12.73 -1.07 8.83
C TRP A 431 12.76 -1.65 7.41
N GLN A 432 12.09 -1.01 6.44
CA GLN A 432 12.19 -1.36 5.02
C GLN A 432 12.74 -0.20 4.17
N LYS A 433 13.55 0.68 4.77
CA LYS A 433 14.16 1.83 4.10
C LYS A 433 13.11 2.75 3.48
N ASN A 434 12.00 3.00 4.18
CA ASN A 434 10.99 3.97 3.75
C ASN A 434 11.10 5.25 4.57
N SER A 435 10.80 6.39 3.94
CA SER A 435 10.77 7.73 4.56
C SER A 435 9.55 7.95 5.45
N ILE A 436 8.51 7.12 5.31
CA ILE A 436 7.27 7.23 6.10
C ILE A 436 6.88 5.89 6.73
N SER A 437 6.23 5.97 7.89
CA SER A 437 5.63 4.86 8.63
C SER A 437 4.10 4.91 8.65
N GLU A 438 3.49 5.84 7.93
CA GLU A 438 2.04 6.05 7.89
C GLU A 438 1.42 5.64 6.55
N ASN A 439 0.09 5.74 6.47
CA ASN A 439 -0.60 5.65 5.19
C ASN A 439 -0.32 6.92 4.39
N LEU A 440 0.16 6.78 3.15
CA LEU A 440 0.36 7.95 2.29
C LEU A 440 -0.96 8.72 2.17
N ASN A 441 -0.89 10.02 2.45
CA ASN A 441 -2.00 10.97 2.44
C ASN A 441 -1.54 12.33 1.87
N TYR A 442 -2.44 13.32 1.79
CA TYR A 442 -2.17 14.65 1.21
C TYR A 442 -1.00 15.42 1.84
N LYS A 443 -0.68 15.19 3.12
CA LYS A 443 0.38 15.92 3.84
C LYS A 443 1.76 15.69 3.20
N HIS A 444 1.92 14.54 2.56
CA HIS A 444 3.12 14.14 1.84
C HIS A 444 3.27 14.81 0.47
N PHE A 445 2.25 15.55 0.04
CA PHE A 445 2.18 16.21 -1.26
C PHE A 445 2.19 17.74 -1.13
N ILE A 446 2.53 18.27 0.06
CA ILE A 446 2.62 19.71 0.30
C ILE A 446 3.93 20.05 1.03
N ASN A 447 4.47 21.22 0.73
CA ASN A 447 5.42 21.91 1.58
C ASN A 447 4.65 22.75 2.61
N VAL A 448 5.20 22.90 3.82
CA VAL A 448 4.59 23.70 4.88
C VAL A 448 5.51 24.86 5.27
N THR A 449 5.05 26.10 5.02
CA THR A 449 5.70 27.31 5.51
C THR A 449 5.22 27.62 6.93
N HIS A 450 6.15 27.85 7.84
CA HIS A 450 5.86 28.26 9.22
C HIS A 450 6.07 29.77 9.34
N LEU A 451 4.99 30.52 9.54
CA LEU A 451 5.04 31.91 9.99
C LEU A 451 5.11 31.91 11.51
N VAL A 452 6.20 32.41 12.07
CA VAL A 452 6.47 32.39 13.50
C VAL A 452 6.53 33.81 14.06
N THR A 453 5.81 34.05 15.15
CA THR A 453 5.82 35.31 15.90
C THR A 453 6.37 35.08 17.30
N PRO A 454 7.03 36.08 17.93
CA PRO A 454 7.51 35.97 19.30
C PRO A 454 6.41 35.55 20.28
N ILE A 455 6.77 34.71 21.25
CA ILE A 455 5.96 34.30 22.41
C ILE A 455 6.71 34.69 23.69
N PRO A 456 6.06 34.68 24.87
CA PRO A 456 6.77 34.83 26.15
C PRO A 456 7.94 33.85 26.24
N GLU A 457 9.05 34.29 26.84
CA GLU A 457 10.24 33.45 26.99
C GLU A 457 9.91 32.22 27.84
N ASP A 458 10.18 31.04 27.28
CA ASP A 458 10.08 29.75 27.94
C ASP A 458 11.49 29.17 28.09
N LYS A 459 12.19 29.61 29.13
CA LYS A 459 13.55 29.17 29.46
C LYS A 459 13.55 28.56 30.86
N PRO A 460 13.35 27.24 30.98
CA PRO A 460 13.50 26.53 32.25
C PRO A 460 14.90 26.75 32.84
N SER A 461 15.01 26.66 34.17
CA SER A 461 16.31 26.74 34.83
C SER A 461 17.17 25.50 34.53
N GLU A 462 18.50 25.62 34.64
CA GLU A 462 19.38 24.44 34.50
C GLU A 462 19.04 23.35 35.52
N GLU A 463 18.67 23.72 36.76
CA GLU A 463 18.26 22.78 37.79
C GLU A 463 16.99 22.01 37.41
N GLU A 464 16.04 22.65 36.74
CA GLU A 464 14.83 21.98 36.27
C GLU A 464 15.14 20.94 35.19
N LEU A 465 16.08 21.25 34.29
CA LEU A 465 16.45 20.37 33.17
C LEU A 465 17.45 19.28 33.58
N PHE A 466 18.37 19.58 34.50
CA PHE A 466 19.52 18.73 34.84
C PHE A 466 19.54 18.25 36.29
N GLY A 467 18.71 18.78 37.19
CA GLY A 467 18.67 18.43 38.61
C GLY A 467 18.59 16.92 38.88
N PRO A 468 17.69 16.15 38.22
CA PRO A 468 17.66 14.70 38.37
C PRO A 468 18.96 13.99 37.96
N HIS A 469 19.68 14.53 36.98
CA HIS A 469 20.98 14.03 36.58
C HIS A 469 22.06 14.38 37.60
N TRP A 470 22.12 15.64 38.03
CA TRP A 470 23.10 16.13 39.00
C TRP A 470 22.94 15.48 40.37
N ALA A 471 21.70 15.23 40.81
CA ALA A 471 21.42 14.51 42.04
C ALA A 471 22.00 13.09 42.02
N ARG A 472 22.14 12.48 40.83
CA ARG A 472 22.65 11.12 40.69
C ARG A 472 24.14 11.04 40.37
N TYR A 473 24.68 12.03 39.65
CA TYR A 473 26.02 11.96 39.07
C TYR A 473 26.93 13.16 39.37
N GLY A 474 26.42 14.18 40.06
CA GLY A 474 27.10 15.46 40.24
C GLY A 474 26.88 16.42 39.06
N LYS A 475 27.21 17.69 39.29
CA LYS A 475 27.14 18.74 38.27
C LYS A 475 28.35 18.71 37.33
#